data_AF-A0A961P9A3-F1
#
_entry.id   AF-A0A961P9A3-F1
#
_cell.length_a   1.000
_cell.length_b   1.000
_cell.length_c   1.000
_cell.angle_alpha   90.00
_cell.angle_beta   90.00
_cell.angle_gamma   90.00
#
_symmetry.space_group_name_H-M   'P 1'
#
loop_
_entity.id
_entity.type
_entity.pdbx_description
1 polymer ?
#
loop_
_entity_poly.entity_id
_entity_poly.type
_entity_poly.pdbx_seq_one_letter_code
_entity_poly.pdbx_strand_id
1 'polypeptide(L)'
;MTADTLTYPWDTVPPFGDVREVRDGILWTRIPLPYRLDHVNVYLVRDTNGWALIDTGIQTDEAKATWDALFEGPLKGITLSKIIVTHFHPDHIGLAGWL
;
A
#
# COMPACT_ATOMS: atom_id res chain seq x y z
N MET A 1 14.31 -19.71 -25.00
CA MET A 1 13.15 -19.38 -24.15
C MET A 1 12.72 -17.98 -24.53
N THR A 2 11.60 -17.81 -25.22
CA THR A 2 11.00 -16.49 -25.39
C THR A 2 10.49 -16.08 -24.02
N ALA A 3 11.06 -15.03 -23.43
CA ALA A 3 10.49 -14.48 -22.20
C ALA A 3 9.06 -14.06 -22.53
N ASP A 4 8.08 -14.64 -21.84
CA ASP A 4 6.70 -14.17 -21.94
C ASP A 4 6.70 -12.67 -21.62
N THR A 5 6.20 -11.88 -22.55
CA THR A 5 6.16 -10.43 -22.39
C THR A 5 5.17 -10.11 -21.29
N LEU A 6 5.61 -9.36 -20.27
CA LEU A 6 4.73 -8.93 -19.19
C LEU A 6 3.67 -7.96 -19.75
N THR A 7 2.41 -8.27 -19.50
CA THR A 7 1.30 -7.35 -19.77
C THR A 7 0.99 -6.59 -18.49
N TYR A 8 1.18 -5.27 -18.51
CA TYR A 8 0.73 -4.39 -17.44
C TYR A 8 -0.70 -3.95 -17.75
N PRO A 9 -1.71 -4.38 -16.98
CA PRO A 9 -3.11 -4.07 -17.29
C PRO A 9 -3.47 -2.60 -17.02
N TRP A 10 -2.55 -1.82 -16.45
CA TRP A 10 -2.73 -0.40 -16.19
C TRP A 10 -1.54 0.42 -16.69
N ASP A 11 -1.82 1.51 -17.40
CA ASP A 11 -0.81 2.40 -17.97
C ASP A 11 -0.18 3.35 -16.92
N THR A 12 -0.88 3.55 -15.81
CA THR A 12 -0.45 4.44 -14.72
C THR A 12 -0.40 3.70 -13.41
N VAL A 13 0.16 4.33 -12.39
CA VAL A 13 0.19 3.83 -11.01
C VAL A 13 -0.58 4.82 -10.12
N PRO A 14 -1.14 4.42 -8.97
CA PRO A 14 -1.72 5.38 -8.04
C PRO A 14 -0.62 6.37 -7.58
N PRO A 15 -0.89 7.68 -7.60
CA PRO A 15 -0.04 8.67 -6.94
C PRO A 15 0.08 8.37 -5.44
N PHE A 16 1.12 8.91 -4.78
CA PHE A 16 1.19 8.87 -3.33
C PHE A 16 0.00 9.63 -2.72
N GLY A 17 -0.62 9.04 -1.70
CA GLY A 17 -1.84 9.58 -1.10
C GLY A 17 -3.13 9.18 -1.81
N ASP A 18 -3.05 8.34 -2.86
CA ASP A 18 -4.20 7.84 -3.61
C ASP A 18 -4.26 6.30 -3.66
N VAL A 19 -5.38 5.76 -4.13
CA VAL A 19 -5.60 4.32 -4.28
C VAL A 19 -6.12 3.96 -5.67
N ARG A 20 -5.85 2.75 -6.11
CA ARG A 20 -6.51 2.12 -7.26
C ARG A 20 -7.16 0.81 -6.85
N GLU A 21 -8.43 0.65 -7.18
CA GLU A 21 -9.05 -0.67 -7.13
C GLU A 21 -8.56 -1.51 -8.32
N VAL A 22 -7.78 -2.55 -8.03
CA VAL A 22 -7.18 -3.44 -9.04
C VAL A 22 -8.06 -4.65 -9.32
N ARG A 23 -8.96 -4.96 -8.39
CA ARG A 23 -10.03 -5.96 -8.47
C ARG A 23 -11.07 -5.61 -7.41
N ASP A 24 -12.30 -6.09 -7.57
CA ASP A 24 -13.35 -5.94 -6.56
C ASP A 24 -12.84 -6.30 -5.16
N GLY A 25 -12.83 -5.29 -4.27
CA GLY A 25 -12.37 -5.43 -2.89
C GLY A 25 -10.85 -5.53 -2.70
N ILE A 26 -10.04 -5.19 -3.71
CA ILE A 26 -8.57 -5.12 -3.61
C ILE A 26 -8.10 -3.74 -4.07
N LEU A 27 -7.63 -2.94 -3.12
CA LEU A 27 -7.03 -1.65 -3.35
C LEU A 27 -5.51 -1.76 -3.37
N TRP A 28 -4.89 -1.04 -4.29
CA TRP A 28 -3.45 -0.84 -4.41
C TRP A 28 -3.13 0.62 -4.08
N THR A 29 -2.15 0.83 -3.20
CA THR A 29 -1.52 2.12 -2.97
C THR A 29 0.00 1.98 -2.94
N ARG A 30 0.71 3.12 -2.93
CA ARG A 30 2.18 3.18 -2.93
C ARG A 30 2.63 4.04 -1.77
N ILE A 31 3.64 3.58 -1.03
CA ILE A 31 4.26 4.34 0.05
C ILE A 31 5.70 4.70 -0.37
N PRO A 32 6.12 5.98 -0.27
CA PRO A 32 7.44 6.43 -0.69
C PRO A 32 8.56 5.81 0.17
N LEU A 33 9.72 5.59 -0.46
CA LEU A 33 10.94 5.10 0.19
C LEU A 33 12.13 6.04 -0.07
N PRO A 34 13.01 6.29 0.92
CA PRO A 34 14.17 7.16 0.77
C PRO A 34 15.37 6.45 0.13
N TYR A 35 15.13 5.57 -0.85
CA TYR A 35 16.15 4.73 -1.49
C TYR A 35 16.09 4.84 -3.02
N ARG A 36 16.99 4.13 -3.72
CA ARG A 36 16.93 4.00 -5.19
C ARG A 36 15.64 3.30 -5.64
N LEU A 37 15.21 2.29 -4.90
CA LEU A 37 13.84 1.80 -4.97
C LEU A 37 12.98 2.83 -4.23
N ASP A 38 12.22 3.62 -4.96
CA ASP A 38 11.58 4.84 -4.46
C ASP A 38 10.19 4.61 -3.85
N HIS A 39 9.68 3.37 -3.87
CA HIS A 39 8.39 3.03 -3.28
C HIS A 39 8.27 1.54 -2.94
N VAL A 40 7.31 1.24 -2.07
CA VAL A 40 6.75 -0.10 -1.86
C VAL A 40 5.27 -0.08 -2.25
N ASN A 41 4.78 -1.19 -2.84
CA ASN A 41 3.36 -1.37 -3.08
C ASN A 41 2.71 -1.98 -1.85
N VAL A 42 1.60 -1.39 -1.43
CA VAL A 42 0.80 -1.79 -0.28
C VAL A 42 -0.62 -2.06 -0.75
N TYR A 43 -1.29 -3.04 -0.14
CA TYR A 43 -2.62 -3.44 -0.55
C TYR A 43 -3.61 -3.45 0.60
N LEU A 44 -4.83 -3.05 0.33
CA LEU A 44 -5.97 -3.26 1.22
C LEU A 44 -6.90 -4.27 0.59
N VAL A 45 -7.21 -5.33 1.32
CA VAL A 45 -8.14 -6.38 0.89
C VAL A 45 -9.38 -6.33 1.76
N ARG A 46 -10.56 -6.31 1.14
CA ARG A 46 -11.84 -6.29 1.85
C ARG A 46 -11.92 -7.52 2.74
N ASP A 47 -12.23 -7.29 4.02
CA ASP A 47 -12.40 -8.32 5.05
C ASP A 47 -13.77 -8.15 5.70
N THR A 48 -14.24 -9.19 6.41
CA THR A 48 -15.59 -9.23 7.01
C THR A 48 -15.91 -8.02 7.88
N ASN A 49 -14.91 -7.46 8.57
CA ASN A 49 -15.06 -6.35 9.50
C ASN A 49 -14.27 -5.09 9.10
N GLY A 50 -13.98 -4.91 7.80
CA GLY A 50 -13.25 -3.75 7.30
C GLY A 50 -12.26 -4.11 6.21
N TRP A 51 -10.99 -3.77 6.41
CA TRP A 51 -9.92 -4.02 5.45
C TRP A 51 -8.71 -4.65 6.13
N ALA A 52 -8.20 -5.73 5.54
CA ALA A 52 -6.89 -6.26 5.89
C ALA A 52 -5.84 -5.47 5.11
N LEU A 53 -4.90 -4.86 5.82
CA LEU A 53 -3.75 -4.17 5.23
C LEU A 53 -2.60 -5.16 5.02
N ILE A 54 -1.97 -5.13 3.85
CA ILE A 54 -0.79 -5.93 3.51
C ILE A 54 0.41 -4.99 3.34
N ASP A 55 1.37 -5.09 4.25
CA ASP A 55 2.55 -4.23 4.39
C ASP A 55 2.25 -2.75 4.69
N THR A 56 3.26 -2.00 5.13
CA THR A 56 3.04 -0.70 5.79
C THR A 56 3.93 0.44 5.32
N GLY A 57 5.03 0.16 4.63
CA GLY A 57 6.02 1.18 4.32
C GLY A 57 7.10 1.32 5.40
N ILE A 58 8.08 2.16 5.10
CA ILE A 58 9.18 2.50 6.00
C ILE A 58 8.79 3.62 6.96
N GLN A 59 9.36 3.63 8.16
CA GLN A 59 9.09 4.65 9.18
C GLN A 59 9.81 5.97 8.89
N THR A 60 9.30 6.73 7.93
CA THR A 60 9.71 8.11 7.63
C THR A 60 8.54 9.08 7.80
N ASP A 61 8.82 10.37 7.96
CA ASP A 61 7.77 11.40 8.04
C ASP A 61 6.97 11.49 6.74
N GLU A 62 7.61 11.31 5.58
CA GLU A 62 6.94 11.30 4.27
C GLU A 62 5.98 10.11 4.11
N ALA A 63 6.37 8.92 4.58
CA ALA A 63 5.51 7.74 4.56
C ALA A 63 4.31 7.89 5.50
N LYS A 64 4.50 8.45 6.70
CA LYS A 64 3.40 8.77 7.61
C LYS A 64 2.44 9.81 7.03
N ALA A 65 2.98 10.89 6.47
CA ALA A 65 2.16 11.91 5.81
C ALA A 65 1.37 11.33 4.62
N THR A 66 1.94 10.35 3.91
CA THR A 66 1.23 9.62 2.85
C THR A 66 0.05 8.82 3.42
N TRP A 67 0.24 8.14 4.54
CA TRP A 67 -0.85 7.44 5.24
C TRP A 67 -1.93 8.38 5.78
N ASP A 68 -1.53 9.50 6.38
CA ASP A 68 -2.47 10.53 6.84
C ASP A 68 -3.32 11.04 5.66
N ALA A 69 -2.70 11.36 4.53
CA ALA A 69 -3.41 11.76 3.32
C ALA A 69 -4.38 10.68 2.80
N LEU A 70 -3.99 9.40 2.86
CA LEU A 70 -4.87 8.29 2.51
C LEU A 70 -6.09 8.24 3.43
N PHE A 71 -5.91 8.33 4.75
CA PHE A 71 -7.01 8.27 5.73
C PHE A 71 -7.87 9.54 5.77
N GLU A 72 -7.34 10.68 5.37
CA GLU A 72 -8.12 11.92 5.19
C GLU A 72 -8.86 11.96 3.85
N GLY A 73 -8.37 11.21 2.85
CA GLY A 73 -8.88 11.17 1.49
C GLY A 73 -9.56 9.85 1.13
N PRO A 74 -9.00 9.05 0.20
CA PRO A 74 -9.70 7.90 -0.41
C PRO A 74 -9.99 6.75 0.56
N LEU A 75 -9.25 6.65 1.67
CA LEU A 75 -9.46 5.67 2.73
C LEU A 75 -10.22 6.27 3.94
N LYS A 76 -10.87 7.41 3.77
CA LYS A 76 -11.60 8.06 4.87
C LYS A 76 -12.70 7.17 5.42
N GLY A 77 -12.67 6.97 6.74
CA GLY A 77 -13.67 6.22 7.49
C GLY A 77 -13.57 4.71 7.34
N ILE A 78 -12.52 4.16 6.72
CA ILE A 78 -12.30 2.72 6.75
C ILE A 78 -11.90 2.25 8.15
N THR A 79 -12.14 0.98 8.44
CA THR A 79 -11.60 0.29 9.61
C THR A 79 -10.59 -0.74 9.14
N LEU A 80 -9.37 -0.69 9.67
CA LEU A 80 -8.38 -1.76 9.48
C LEU A 80 -8.73 -2.92 10.43
N SER A 81 -8.99 -4.10 9.88
CA SER A 81 -9.32 -5.30 10.68
C SER A 81 -8.07 -6.03 11.16
N LYS A 82 -6.98 -5.96 10.38
CA LYS A 82 -5.66 -6.52 10.69
C LYS A 82 -4.59 -5.91 9.78
N ILE A 83 -3.35 -6.02 10.22
CA ILE A 83 -2.15 -5.74 9.42
C ILE A 83 -1.42 -7.06 9.21
N ILE A 84 -1.17 -7.41 7.96
CA ILE A 84 -0.42 -8.59 7.54
C ILE A 84 0.89 -8.08 6.96
N VAL A 85 1.99 -8.41 7.62
CA VAL A 85 3.34 -8.08 7.14
C VAL A 85 3.87 -9.30 6.40
N THR A 86 4.30 -9.11 5.15
CA THR A 86 4.81 -10.20 4.32
C THR A 86 6.14 -10.75 4.84
N HIS A 87 7.04 -9.86 5.27
CA HIS A 87 8.34 -10.20 5.86
C HIS A 87 8.96 -9.01 6.61
N PHE A 88 10.11 -9.22 7.25
CA PHE A 88 10.66 -8.28 8.23
C PHE A 88 11.41 -7.07 7.64
N HIS A 89 11.58 -6.95 6.32
CA HIS A 89 12.34 -5.82 5.79
C HIS A 89 11.65 -4.47 6.10
N PRO A 90 12.43 -3.40 6.34
CA PRO A 90 11.90 -2.16 6.93
C PRO A 90 10.80 -1.47 6.11
N ASP A 91 10.81 -1.61 4.79
CA ASP A 91 9.80 -1.10 3.88
C ASP A 91 8.46 -1.84 3.96
N HIS A 92 8.42 -3.00 4.61
CA HIS A 92 7.20 -3.78 4.82
C HIS A 92 6.67 -3.66 6.25
N ILE A 93 7.55 -3.83 7.25
CA ILE A 93 7.19 -3.83 8.67
C ILE A 93 7.22 -2.45 9.33
N GLY A 94 7.86 -1.45 8.70
CA GLY A 94 8.33 -0.23 9.36
C GLY A 94 7.25 0.58 10.07
N LEU A 95 6.04 0.67 9.51
CA LEU A 95 4.93 1.43 10.10
C LEU A 95 3.88 0.57 10.80
N ALA A 96 4.09 -0.74 10.93
CA ALA A 96 3.12 -1.66 11.53
C ALA A 96 2.80 -1.37 13.02
N GLY A 97 3.69 -0.71 13.75
CA GLY A 97 3.42 -0.28 15.13
C GLY A 97 2.80 1.11 15.25
N TRP A 98 2.74 1.87 14.14
CA TRP A 98 2.16 3.21 14.09
C TRP A 98 0.72 3.19 13.57
N LEU A 99 0.43 2.31 12.60
CA LEU A 99 -0.91 2.01 12.07
C LEU A 99 -1.75 1.20 13.07
#